data_AF-A0A1A9AFA2-F1
#
_entry.id   AF-A0A1A9AFA2-F1
#
_cell.length_a   1.000
_cell.length_b   1.000
_cell.length_c   1.000
_cell.angle_alpha   90.00
_cell.angle_beta   90.00
_cell.angle_gamma   90.00
#
_symmetry.space_group_name_H-M   'P 1'
#
loop_
_entity.id
_entity.type
_entity.pdbx_description
1 polymer ?
#
loop_
_entity_poly.entity_id
_entity_poly.type
_entity_poly.pdbx_seq_one_letter_code
_entity_poly.pdbx_strand_id
1 'polypeptide(L)'
;MSASLTRVRLGAVALAVAGVLFVLYPAVRPWEDESTTAGATAALGSGAWVASHLFAMIGFILVPLGLLALHRVLSRTGVERRALTALVVTWIGAGLVLPYYGAEDFALNAIASKAAAGQPLDLLDLVESIRFSPAAATMFGVGLVALGVGPVLAALAVWRSRVLPRYSGIPFGVGFALFLPQFFLPPAGRIGHGVLVAIGSLWLAWELWRVEAPRAR
;
A
#
# COMPACT_ATOMS: atom_id res chain seq x y z
N MET A 1 18.62 -25.57 -0.71
CA MET A 1 17.28 -25.42 -1.35
C MET A 1 16.19 -24.97 -0.39
N SER A 2 16.08 -25.49 0.84
CA SER A 2 15.01 -25.16 1.80
C SER A 2 14.90 -23.66 2.13
N ALA A 3 16.02 -22.99 2.43
CA ALA A 3 16.05 -21.56 2.77
C ALA A 3 15.54 -20.64 1.65
N SER A 4 15.64 -21.07 0.38
CA SER A 4 15.13 -20.29 -0.75
C SER A 4 13.61 -20.30 -0.80
N LEU A 5 12.99 -21.47 -0.57
CA LEU A 5 11.53 -21.61 -0.54
C LEU A 5 10.92 -20.94 0.69
N THR A 6 11.57 -21.06 1.85
CA THR A 6 11.14 -20.34 3.06
C THR A 6 11.07 -18.84 2.82
N ARG A 7 12.07 -18.25 2.15
CA ARG A 7 12.07 -16.82 1.82
C ARG A 7 10.95 -16.43 0.84
N VAL A 8 10.61 -17.29 -0.12
CA VAL A 8 9.48 -17.06 -1.04
C VAL A 8 8.16 -17.11 -0.26
N ARG A 9 7.98 -18.09 0.61
CA ARG A 9 6.78 -18.24 1.46
C ARG A 9 6.60 -17.08 2.42
N LEU A 10 7.67 -16.57 3.03
CA LEU A 10 7.60 -15.38 3.88
C LEU A 10 7.15 -14.14 3.08
N GLY A 11 7.66 -13.94 1.86
CA GLY A 11 7.19 -12.84 1.01
C GLY A 11 5.75 -13.04 0.53
N ALA A 12 5.32 -14.27 0.27
CA ALA A 12 3.91 -14.57 -0.01
C ALA A 12 3.00 -14.19 1.18
N VAL A 13 3.39 -14.54 2.40
CA VAL A 13 2.66 -14.14 3.61
C VAL A 13 2.65 -12.62 3.77
N ALA A 14 3.80 -11.95 3.58
CA ALA A 14 3.86 -10.49 3.62
C ALA A 14 2.87 -9.84 2.64
N LEU A 15 2.80 -10.34 1.41
CA LEU A 15 1.88 -9.84 0.39
C LEU A 15 0.41 -10.12 0.74
N ALA A 16 0.10 -11.31 1.26
CA ALA A 16 -1.25 -11.65 1.71
C ALA A 16 -1.72 -10.73 2.85
N VAL A 17 -0.86 -10.53 3.86
CA VAL A 17 -1.13 -9.62 4.98
C VAL A 17 -1.29 -8.18 4.50
N ALA A 18 -0.44 -7.72 3.58
CA ALA A 18 -0.58 -6.39 2.97
C ALA A 18 -1.96 -6.20 2.34
N GLY A 19 -2.43 -7.18 1.57
CA GLY A 19 -3.76 -7.17 0.95
C GLY A 19 -4.88 -6.99 1.97
N VAL A 20 -4.84 -7.71 3.09
CA VAL A 20 -5.82 -7.57 4.18
C VAL A 20 -5.75 -6.18 4.80
N LEU A 21 -4.55 -5.66 5.06
CA LEU A 21 -4.38 -4.33 5.66
C LEU A 21 -4.91 -3.21 4.75
N PHE A 22 -4.81 -3.36 3.42
CA PHE A 22 -5.41 -2.40 2.48
C PHE A 22 -6.94 -2.44 2.43
N VAL A 23 -7.59 -3.50 2.92
CA VAL A 23 -9.04 -3.48 3.19
C VAL A 23 -9.32 -2.76 4.50
N LEU A 24 -8.56 -3.12 5.55
CA LEU A 24 -8.76 -2.58 6.89
C LEU A 24 -8.51 -1.07 6.95
N TYR A 25 -7.58 -0.54 6.16
CA TYR A 25 -7.31 0.89 6.10
C TYR A 25 -8.59 1.72 5.83
N PRO A 26 -9.25 1.64 4.66
CA PRO A 26 -10.46 2.41 4.43
C PRO A 26 -11.67 1.91 5.21
N ALA A 27 -11.71 0.64 5.63
CA ALA A 27 -12.85 0.07 6.37
C ALA A 27 -12.91 0.52 7.84
N VAL A 28 -11.75 0.73 8.49
CA VAL A 28 -11.66 1.18 9.88
C VAL A 28 -11.54 2.69 9.98
N ARG A 29 -11.15 3.37 8.90
CA ARG A 29 -11.03 4.84 8.89
C ARG A 29 -12.34 5.49 9.32
N PRO A 30 -12.33 6.43 10.28
CA PRO A 30 -13.52 7.17 10.68
C PRO A 30 -13.89 8.15 9.55
N TRP A 31 -15.04 7.91 8.93
CA TRP A 31 -15.55 8.75 7.84
C TRP A 31 -16.47 9.84 8.40
N GLU A 32 -15.87 10.98 8.79
CA GLU A 32 -16.58 12.19 9.22
C GLU A 32 -16.38 13.33 8.21
N ASP A 33 -17.15 14.41 8.33
CA ASP A 33 -16.95 15.62 7.53
C ASP A 33 -15.75 16.43 8.04
N GLU A 34 -14.58 16.09 7.54
CA GLU A 34 -13.29 16.74 7.83
C GLU A 34 -13.23 18.21 7.34
N SER A 35 -14.22 18.72 6.60
CA SER A 35 -14.29 20.14 6.25
C SER A 35 -14.83 21.01 7.41
N THR A 36 -15.40 20.37 8.43
CA THR A 36 -15.87 21.04 9.65
C THR A 36 -14.90 20.77 10.80
N THR A 37 -14.72 21.73 11.70
CA THR A 37 -13.88 21.53 12.90
C THR A 37 -14.37 20.36 13.75
N ALA A 38 -15.69 20.19 13.87
CA ALA A 38 -16.30 19.11 14.63
C ALA A 38 -15.98 17.73 14.02
N GLY A 39 -16.20 17.55 12.71
CA GLY A 39 -15.91 16.31 12.01
C GLY A 39 -14.42 16.01 11.92
N ALA A 40 -13.59 17.01 11.65
CA ALA A 40 -12.12 16.86 11.69
C ALA A 40 -11.64 16.41 13.08
N THR A 41 -12.17 16.99 14.15
CA THR A 41 -11.83 16.58 15.52
C THR A 41 -12.26 15.14 15.80
N ALA A 42 -13.49 14.78 15.43
CA ALA A 42 -14.06 13.45 15.66
C ALA A 42 -13.30 12.34 14.89
N ALA A 43 -12.95 12.59 13.62
CA ALA A 43 -12.17 11.64 12.83
C ALA A 43 -10.72 11.58 13.29
N LEU A 44 -9.97 12.68 13.14
CA LEU A 44 -8.52 12.73 13.30
C LEU A 44 -8.10 12.40 14.73
N GLY A 45 -8.89 12.81 15.74
CA GLY A 45 -8.61 12.56 17.15
C GLY A 45 -8.86 11.12 17.61
N SER A 46 -9.49 10.27 16.80
CA SER A 46 -9.88 8.93 17.20
C SER A 46 -8.74 7.89 17.13
N GLY A 47 -8.81 6.84 17.95
CA GLY A 47 -7.90 5.69 17.81
C GLY A 47 -8.10 4.91 16.51
N ALA A 48 -9.29 4.99 15.90
CA ALA A 48 -9.59 4.37 14.61
C ALA A 48 -8.80 5.03 13.46
N TRP A 49 -8.60 6.35 13.53
CA TRP A 49 -7.71 7.08 12.63
C TRP A 49 -6.32 6.47 12.65
N VAL A 50 -5.74 6.34 13.85
CA VAL A 50 -4.39 5.81 14.03
C VAL A 50 -4.27 4.37 13.54
N ALA A 51 -5.19 3.50 13.94
CA ALA A 51 -5.20 2.12 13.47
C ALA A 51 -5.29 2.03 11.94
N SER A 52 -6.15 2.83 11.32
CA SER A 52 -6.33 2.82 9.86
C SER A 52 -5.05 3.22 9.11
N HIS A 53 -4.35 4.27 9.54
CA HIS A 53 -3.13 4.74 8.89
C HIS A 53 -1.97 3.78 9.13
N LEU A 54 -1.85 3.20 10.32
CA LEU A 54 -0.90 2.10 10.58
C LEU A 54 -1.12 0.91 9.65
N PHE A 55 -2.37 0.52 9.36
CA PHE A 55 -2.64 -0.54 8.38
C PHE A 55 -2.11 -0.18 6.99
N ALA A 56 -2.32 1.06 6.52
CA ALA A 56 -1.77 1.52 5.25
C ALA A 56 -0.23 1.50 5.26
N MET A 57 0.40 2.06 6.29
CA MET A 57 1.86 2.13 6.42
C MET A 57 2.49 0.73 6.42
N ILE A 58 1.98 -0.18 7.23
CA ILE A 58 2.45 -1.56 7.28
C ILE A 58 2.19 -2.25 5.94
N GLY A 59 1.03 -2.03 5.32
CA GLY A 59 0.73 -2.51 3.97
C GLY A 59 1.77 -2.09 2.94
N PHE A 60 2.14 -0.80 2.90
CA PHE A 60 3.16 -0.28 1.99
C PHE A 60 4.55 -0.87 2.26
N ILE A 61 4.89 -1.18 3.51
CA ILE A 61 6.16 -1.85 3.85
C ILE A 61 6.18 -3.30 3.37
N LEU A 62 5.06 -4.01 3.53
CA LEU A 62 4.95 -5.44 3.21
C LEU A 62 4.90 -5.72 1.69
N VAL A 63 4.35 -4.81 0.89
CA VAL A 63 4.26 -5.01 -0.58
C VAL A 63 5.63 -5.20 -1.24
N PRO A 64 6.64 -4.32 -1.05
CA PRO A 64 8.00 -4.55 -1.56
C PRO A 64 8.62 -5.86 -1.08
N LEU A 65 8.32 -6.31 0.15
CA LEU A 65 8.79 -7.61 0.64
C LEU A 65 8.15 -8.78 -0.12
N GLY A 66 6.87 -8.66 -0.47
CA GLY A 66 6.19 -9.57 -1.39
C GLY A 66 6.80 -9.58 -2.79
N LEU A 67 7.08 -8.38 -3.34
CA LEU A 67 7.73 -8.24 -4.64
C LEU A 67 9.17 -8.76 -4.65
N LEU A 68 9.86 -8.75 -3.51
CA LEU A 68 11.16 -9.38 -3.36
C LEU A 68 11.07 -10.91 -3.51
N ALA A 69 10.01 -11.54 -3.01
CA ALA A 69 9.76 -12.96 -3.28
C ALA A 69 9.43 -13.21 -4.75
N LEU A 70 8.62 -12.36 -5.38
CA LEU A 70 8.33 -12.43 -6.81
C LEU A 70 9.61 -12.32 -7.65
N HIS A 71 10.47 -11.33 -7.37
CA HIS A 71 11.74 -11.15 -8.05
C HIS A 71 12.63 -12.40 -7.92
N ARG A 72 12.69 -13.02 -6.74
CA ARG A 72 13.43 -14.28 -6.55
C ARG A 72 12.92 -15.41 -7.42
N VAL A 73 11.60 -15.60 -7.50
CA VAL A 73 10.97 -16.61 -8.38
C VAL A 73 11.29 -16.33 -9.85
N LEU A 74 11.35 -15.07 -10.24
CA LEU A 74 11.60 -14.65 -11.63
C LEU A 74 13.07 -14.43 -11.98
N SER A 75 14.00 -14.54 -11.01
CA SER A 75 15.43 -14.22 -11.16
C SER A 75 16.17 -15.00 -12.25
N ARG A 76 15.66 -16.19 -12.63
CA ARG A 76 16.26 -17.06 -13.65
C ARG A 76 15.52 -17.04 -14.99
N THR A 77 14.71 -16.00 -15.21
CA THR A 77 13.91 -15.85 -16.43
C THR A 77 14.35 -14.62 -17.22
N GLY A 78 13.96 -14.54 -18.49
CA GLY A 78 14.21 -13.36 -19.33
C GLY A 78 13.48 -12.07 -18.88
N VAL A 79 12.67 -12.12 -17.81
CA VAL A 79 11.96 -10.96 -17.25
C VAL A 79 12.55 -10.47 -15.93
N GLU A 80 13.70 -11.00 -15.49
CA GLU A 80 14.37 -10.65 -14.23
C GLU A 80 14.52 -9.14 -14.04
N ARG A 81 15.09 -8.43 -15.03
CA ARG A 81 15.30 -6.98 -14.94
C ARG A 81 14.01 -6.22 -14.72
N ARG A 82 12.92 -6.65 -15.36
CA ARG A 82 11.60 -6.03 -15.16
C ARG A 82 11.07 -6.29 -13.76
N ALA A 83 11.23 -7.51 -13.24
CA ALA A 83 10.84 -7.84 -11.87
C ALA A 83 11.66 -7.04 -10.83
N LEU A 84 12.96 -6.83 -11.09
CA LEU A 84 13.82 -5.99 -10.26
C LEU A 84 13.39 -4.52 -10.31
N THR A 85 13.14 -3.97 -11.51
CA THR A 85 12.61 -2.60 -11.65
C THR A 85 11.29 -2.45 -10.93
N ALA A 86 10.37 -3.40 -11.05
CA ALA A 86 9.10 -3.39 -10.34
C ALA A 86 9.29 -3.32 -8.82
N LEU A 87 10.19 -4.15 -8.27
CA LEU A 87 10.54 -4.15 -6.85
C LEU A 87 11.09 -2.79 -6.41
N VAL A 88 12.13 -2.29 -7.09
CA VAL A 88 12.82 -1.05 -6.70
C VAL A 88 11.89 0.16 -6.79
N VAL A 89 11.14 0.29 -7.88
CA VAL A 89 10.19 1.40 -8.05
C VAL A 89 9.11 1.36 -6.97
N THR A 90 8.57 0.18 -6.65
CA THR A 90 7.57 0.05 -5.58
C THR A 90 8.16 0.37 -4.21
N TRP A 91 9.41 -0.05 -3.95
CA TRP A 91 10.10 0.23 -2.69
C TRP A 91 10.35 1.73 -2.49
N ILE A 92 10.83 2.41 -3.53
CA ILE A 92 11.00 3.86 -3.53
C ILE A 92 9.63 4.53 -3.32
N GLY A 93 8.60 4.09 -4.05
CA GLY A 93 7.24 4.60 -3.89
C GLY A 93 6.73 4.50 -2.45
N ALA A 94 6.88 3.32 -1.84
CA ALA A 94 6.55 3.10 -0.42
C ALA A 94 7.34 4.06 0.49
N GLY A 95 8.65 4.17 0.30
CA GLY A 95 9.50 5.08 1.08
C GLY A 95 9.09 6.56 0.97
N LEU A 96 8.59 6.99 -0.19
CA LEU A 96 8.16 8.36 -0.41
C LEU A 96 6.76 8.66 0.16
N VAL A 97 5.85 7.67 0.21
CA VAL A 97 4.51 7.89 0.80
C VAL A 97 4.50 7.76 2.33
N LEU A 98 5.40 6.99 2.92
CA LEU A 98 5.40 6.70 4.35
C LEU A 98 5.52 7.94 5.25
N PRO A 99 6.37 8.95 4.94
CA PRO A 99 6.42 10.16 5.75
C PRO A 99 5.13 10.98 5.72
N TYR A 100 4.43 11.01 4.58
CA TYR A 100 3.12 11.66 4.47
C TYR A 100 2.10 10.98 5.37
N TYR A 101 2.02 9.64 5.29
CA TYR A 101 1.14 8.85 6.16
C TYR A 101 1.48 9.01 7.64
N GLY A 102 2.77 9.07 8.01
CA GLY A 102 3.18 9.28 9.40
C GLY A 102 2.80 10.66 9.94
N ALA A 103 2.86 11.71 9.09
CA ALA A 103 2.39 13.04 9.45
C ALA A 103 0.86 13.09 9.59
N GLU A 104 0.12 12.52 8.63
CA GLU A 104 -1.34 12.36 8.71
C GLU A 104 -1.78 11.59 9.95
N ASP A 105 -1.09 10.50 10.27
CA ASP A 105 -1.43 9.64 11.39
C ASP A 105 -1.19 10.34 12.72
N PHE A 106 0.08 10.60 13.05
CA PHE A 106 0.46 10.98 14.41
C PHE A 106 0.31 12.49 14.66
N ALA A 107 0.65 13.33 13.67
CA ALA A 107 0.61 14.78 13.89
C ALA A 107 -0.83 15.28 13.92
N LEU A 108 -1.67 14.86 12.97
CA LEU A 108 -3.08 15.29 12.96
C LEU A 108 -3.85 14.75 14.16
N ASN A 109 -3.58 13.51 14.59
CA ASN A 109 -4.20 12.97 15.80
C ASN A 109 -3.84 13.79 17.04
N ALA A 110 -2.57 14.16 17.19
CA ALA A 110 -2.11 14.98 18.32
C ALA A 110 -2.71 16.40 18.28
N ILE A 111 -2.77 17.03 17.11
CA ILE A 111 -3.33 18.38 16.95
C ILE A 111 -4.84 18.36 17.20
N ALA A 112 -5.57 17.39 16.64
CA ALA A 112 -7.01 17.22 16.87
C ALA A 112 -7.32 16.98 18.35
N SER A 113 -6.52 16.18 19.05
CA SER A 113 -6.66 15.96 20.50
C SER A 113 -6.47 17.25 21.30
N LYS A 114 -5.51 18.09 20.91
CA LYS A 114 -5.29 19.40 21.55
C LYS A 114 -6.44 20.38 21.26
N ALA A 115 -6.92 20.43 20.03
CA ALA A 115 -8.08 21.23 19.65
C ALA A 115 -9.33 20.80 20.44
N ALA A 116 -9.57 19.50 20.59
CA ALA A 116 -10.66 18.95 21.41
C ALA A 116 -10.55 19.37 22.89
N ALA A 117 -9.33 19.52 23.40
CA ALA A 117 -9.06 20.01 24.75
C ALA A 117 -9.19 21.54 24.90
N GLY A 118 -9.66 22.25 23.87
CA GLY A 118 -9.89 23.70 23.91
C GLY A 118 -8.63 24.54 23.71
N GLN A 119 -7.54 23.98 23.20
CA GLN A 119 -6.37 24.78 22.82
C GLN A 119 -6.73 25.73 21.67
N PRO A 120 -6.20 26.98 21.68
CA PRO A 120 -6.51 27.99 20.67
C PRO A 120 -5.75 27.72 19.36
N LEU A 121 -6.08 26.63 18.69
CA LEU A 121 -5.49 26.17 17.44
C LEU A 121 -6.53 26.25 16.32
N ASP A 122 -6.14 26.73 15.15
CA ASP A 122 -6.92 26.53 13.94
C ASP A 122 -6.64 25.12 13.40
N LEU A 123 -7.52 24.18 13.74
CA LEU A 123 -7.36 22.78 13.35
C LEU A 123 -7.38 22.62 11.82
N LEU A 124 -8.24 23.35 11.12
CA LEU A 124 -8.43 23.16 9.68
C LEU A 124 -7.23 23.72 8.90
N ASP A 125 -6.72 24.88 9.29
CA ASP A 125 -5.49 25.46 8.71
C ASP A 125 -4.25 24.56 8.93
N LEU A 126 -4.12 23.96 10.12
CA LEU A 126 -3.02 23.03 10.41
C LEU A 126 -3.12 21.74 9.60
N VAL A 127 -4.33 21.19 9.44
CA VAL A 127 -4.59 20.02 8.57
C VAL A 127 -4.21 20.34 7.13
N GLU A 128 -4.63 21.49 6.61
CA GLU A 128 -4.31 21.94 5.26
C GLU A 128 -2.79 22.10 5.07
N SER A 129 -2.12 22.75 6.01
CA SER A 129 -0.68 22.97 6.00
C SER A 129 0.14 21.66 5.97
N ILE A 130 -0.31 20.64 6.70
CA ILE A 130 0.33 19.32 6.72
C ILE A 130 0.08 18.57 5.41
N ARG A 131 -1.16 18.58 4.92
CA ARG A 131 -1.57 17.82 3.72
C ARG A 131 -1.05 18.40 2.42
N PHE A 132 -1.01 19.73 2.30
CA PHE A 132 -0.78 20.44 1.05
C PHE A 132 0.49 21.27 1.03
N SER A 133 1.37 21.10 2.03
CA SER A 133 2.75 21.57 1.94
C SER A 133 3.38 21.10 0.61
N PRO A 134 3.99 22.00 -0.19
CA PRO A 134 4.48 21.65 -1.53
C PRO A 134 5.44 20.46 -1.54
N ALA A 135 6.31 20.36 -0.53
CA ALA A 135 7.26 19.27 -0.42
C ALA A 135 6.55 17.94 -0.09
N ALA A 136 5.64 17.96 0.89
CA ALA A 136 4.89 16.77 1.30
C ALA A 136 3.98 16.25 0.18
N ALA A 137 3.21 17.14 -0.46
CA ALA A 137 2.31 16.81 -1.56
C ALA A 137 3.07 16.28 -2.79
N THR A 138 4.22 16.88 -3.13
CA THR A 138 5.06 16.41 -4.25
C THR A 138 5.64 15.03 -3.94
N MET A 139 6.21 14.84 -2.76
CA MET A 139 6.80 13.55 -2.37
C MET A 139 5.75 12.44 -2.35
N PHE A 140 4.58 12.72 -1.78
CA PHE A 140 3.45 11.81 -1.77
C PHE A 140 2.96 11.48 -3.18
N GLY A 141 2.74 12.49 -4.03
CA GLY A 141 2.30 12.30 -5.40
C GLY A 141 3.27 11.46 -6.24
N VAL A 142 4.57 11.74 -6.17
CA VAL A 142 5.62 10.94 -6.83
C VAL A 142 5.63 9.51 -6.28
N GLY A 143 5.49 9.36 -4.97
CA GLY A 143 5.39 8.06 -4.31
C GLY A 143 4.20 7.24 -4.80
N LEU A 144 3.02 7.85 -4.92
CA LEU A 144 1.81 7.21 -5.46
C LEU A 144 1.96 6.80 -6.92
N VAL A 145 2.58 7.66 -7.76
CA VAL A 145 2.87 7.31 -9.15
C VAL A 145 3.80 6.09 -9.22
N ALA A 146 4.87 6.07 -8.42
CA ALA A 146 5.77 4.93 -8.34
C ALA A 146 5.05 3.66 -7.84
N LEU A 147 4.17 3.79 -6.84
CA LEU A 147 3.32 2.69 -6.35
C LEU A 147 2.28 2.23 -7.37
N GLY A 148 1.91 3.02 -8.37
CA GLY A 148 1.13 2.55 -9.52
C GLY A 148 2.00 1.83 -10.55
N VAL A 149 3.12 2.44 -10.94
CA VAL A 149 4.01 1.93 -12.00
C VAL A 149 4.68 0.61 -11.60
N GLY A 150 5.22 0.50 -10.39
CA GLY A 150 5.95 -0.68 -9.94
C GLY A 150 5.12 -1.96 -9.99
N PRO A 151 3.93 -2.01 -9.35
CA PRO A 151 3.00 -3.14 -9.43
C PRO A 151 2.50 -3.48 -10.84
N VAL A 152 2.31 -2.49 -11.71
CA VAL A 152 2.02 -2.74 -13.13
C VAL A 152 3.19 -3.45 -13.81
N LEU A 153 4.43 -3.03 -13.55
CA LEU A 153 5.62 -3.72 -14.06
C LEU A 153 5.73 -5.14 -13.49
N ALA A 154 5.34 -5.36 -12.23
CA ALA A 154 5.28 -6.70 -11.62
C ALA A 154 4.24 -7.59 -12.34
N ALA A 155 3.04 -7.07 -12.60
CA ALA A 155 2.00 -7.77 -13.35
C ALA A 155 2.48 -8.14 -14.77
N LEU A 156 3.16 -7.23 -15.46
CA LEU A 156 3.75 -7.49 -16.77
C LEU A 156 4.91 -8.50 -16.73
N ALA A 157 5.69 -8.54 -15.64
CA ALA A 157 6.72 -9.55 -15.43
C ALA A 157 6.07 -10.93 -15.24
N VAL A 158 5.04 -11.03 -14.39
CA VAL A 158 4.24 -12.26 -14.20
C VAL A 158 3.69 -12.76 -15.54
N TRP A 159 3.00 -11.88 -16.29
CA TRP A 159 2.40 -12.19 -17.59
C TRP A 159 3.41 -12.78 -18.60
N ARG A 160 4.63 -12.23 -18.63
CA ARG A 160 5.68 -12.61 -19.59
C ARG A 160 6.58 -13.74 -19.08
N SER A 161 6.52 -14.11 -17.80
CA SER A 161 7.44 -15.07 -17.18
C SER A 161 7.26 -16.52 -17.64
N ARG A 162 6.01 -16.92 -17.93
CA ARG A 162 5.60 -18.34 -18.09
C ARG A 162 5.90 -19.23 -16.87
N VAL A 163 6.27 -18.65 -15.72
CA VAL A 163 6.55 -19.37 -14.46
C VAL A 163 5.31 -19.41 -13.56
N LEU A 164 4.60 -18.28 -13.45
CA LEU A 164 3.35 -18.16 -12.71
C LEU A 164 2.17 -18.05 -13.68
N PRO A 165 0.93 -18.37 -13.27
CA PRO A 165 -0.25 -18.18 -14.12
C PRO A 165 -0.35 -16.74 -14.64
N ARG A 166 -0.47 -16.58 -15.96
CA ARG A 166 -0.33 -15.28 -16.64
C ARG A 166 -1.21 -14.16 -16.07
N TYR A 167 -2.40 -14.52 -15.57
CA TYR A 167 -3.42 -13.57 -15.10
C TYR A 167 -3.27 -13.20 -13.62
N SER A 168 -2.51 -13.94 -12.83
CA SER A 168 -2.49 -13.76 -11.37
C SER A 168 -1.91 -12.42 -10.92
N GLY A 169 -1.10 -11.78 -11.76
CA GLY A 169 -0.57 -10.43 -11.51
C GLY A 169 -1.53 -9.30 -11.89
N ILE A 170 -2.57 -9.54 -12.70
CA ILE A 170 -3.40 -8.45 -13.24
C ILE A 170 -4.15 -7.70 -12.14
N PRO A 171 -4.91 -8.35 -11.24
CA PRO A 171 -5.69 -7.60 -10.27
C PRO A 171 -4.79 -6.83 -9.30
N PHE A 172 -3.59 -7.35 -9.01
CA PHE A 172 -2.58 -6.64 -8.23
C PHE A 172 -2.11 -5.36 -8.94
N GLY A 173 -1.72 -5.46 -10.21
CA GLY A 173 -1.30 -4.30 -11.00
C GLY A 173 -2.42 -3.27 -11.18
N VAL A 174 -3.65 -3.71 -11.44
CA VAL A 174 -4.82 -2.82 -11.59
C VAL A 174 -5.16 -2.14 -10.26
N GLY A 175 -5.19 -2.88 -9.14
CA GLY A 175 -5.46 -2.31 -7.82
C GLY A 175 -4.49 -1.18 -7.48
N PHE A 176 -3.20 -1.38 -7.73
CA PHE A 176 -2.20 -0.35 -7.48
C PHE A 176 -2.20 0.79 -8.51
N ALA A 177 -2.51 0.53 -9.78
CA ALA A 177 -2.70 1.58 -10.78
C ALA A 177 -3.86 2.52 -10.42
N LEU A 178 -4.90 1.99 -9.78
CA LEU A 178 -6.06 2.74 -9.30
C LEU A 178 -5.87 3.36 -7.90
N PHE A 179 -4.69 3.20 -7.28
CA PHE A 179 -4.42 3.71 -5.93
C PHE A 179 -4.41 5.24 -5.84
N LEU A 180 -3.95 5.94 -6.87
CA LEU A 180 -4.09 7.41 -6.92
C LEU A 180 -5.56 7.81 -7.20
N PRO A 181 -6.24 7.26 -8.23
CA PRO A 181 -7.65 7.56 -8.48
C PRO A 181 -8.61 7.34 -7.29
N GLN A 182 -8.38 6.33 -6.45
CA GLN A 182 -9.29 6.01 -5.34
C GLN A 182 -9.44 7.17 -4.33
N PHE A 183 -8.45 8.07 -4.21
CA PHE A 183 -8.56 9.23 -3.31
C PHE A 183 -9.71 10.17 -3.70
N PHE A 184 -10.21 10.11 -4.94
CA PHE A 184 -11.34 10.90 -5.41
C PHE A 184 -12.70 10.19 -5.26
N LEU A 185 -12.70 8.97 -4.70
CA LEU A 185 -13.92 8.19 -4.50
C LEU A 185 -14.53 8.45 -3.10
N PRO A 186 -15.87 8.30 -2.97
CA PRO A 186 -16.54 8.27 -1.67
C PRO A 186 -16.10 7.04 -0.85
N PRO A 187 -16.44 6.99 0.47
CA PRO A 187 -16.01 5.90 1.37
C PRO A 187 -16.20 4.49 0.81
N ALA A 188 -17.40 4.19 0.28
CA ALA A 188 -17.70 2.87 -0.31
C ALA A 188 -16.76 2.52 -1.47
N GLY A 189 -16.39 3.50 -2.31
CA GLY A 189 -15.46 3.31 -3.42
C GLY A 189 -14.03 3.05 -2.94
N ARG A 190 -13.58 3.73 -1.88
CA ARG A 190 -12.26 3.49 -1.26
C ARG A 190 -12.18 2.11 -0.61
N ILE A 191 -13.24 1.66 0.06
CA ILE A 191 -13.34 0.30 0.61
C ILE A 191 -13.31 -0.73 -0.53
N GLY A 192 -14.08 -0.50 -1.59
CA GLY A 192 -14.09 -1.38 -2.78
C GLY A 192 -12.71 -1.47 -3.46
N HIS A 193 -11.97 -0.36 -3.53
CA HIS A 193 -10.59 -0.35 -4.00
C HIS A 193 -9.66 -1.18 -3.09
N GLY A 194 -9.79 -1.06 -1.77
CA GLY A 194 -9.08 -1.91 -0.80
C GLY A 194 -9.32 -3.40 -1.04
N VAL A 195 -10.57 -3.79 -1.30
CA VAL A 195 -10.95 -5.17 -1.65
C VAL A 195 -10.28 -5.63 -2.95
N LEU A 196 -10.23 -4.77 -3.98
CA LEU A 196 -9.52 -5.09 -5.23
C LEU A 196 -8.02 -5.35 -5.00
N VAL A 197 -7.36 -4.50 -4.21
CA VAL A 197 -5.95 -4.67 -3.84
C VAL A 197 -5.75 -5.98 -3.06
N ALA A 198 -6.69 -6.32 -2.17
CA ALA A 198 -6.67 -7.57 -1.43
C ALA A 198 -6.75 -8.79 -2.34
N ILE A 199 -7.71 -8.81 -3.27
CA ILE A 199 -7.89 -9.89 -4.26
C ILE A 199 -6.59 -10.09 -5.06
N GLY A 200 -6.01 -9.00 -5.55
CA GLY A 200 -4.74 -9.07 -6.31
C GLY A 200 -3.58 -9.58 -5.48
N SER A 201 -3.43 -9.08 -4.25
CA SER A 201 -2.33 -9.45 -3.36
C SER A 201 -2.46 -10.90 -2.88
N LEU A 202 -3.67 -11.35 -2.53
CA LEU A 202 -3.94 -12.71 -2.09
C LEU A 202 -3.76 -13.73 -3.22
N TRP A 203 -4.22 -13.42 -4.44
CA TRP A 203 -4.01 -14.32 -5.58
C TRP A 203 -2.52 -14.45 -5.90
N LEU A 204 -1.80 -13.33 -6.02
CA LEU A 204 -0.36 -13.39 -6.28
C LEU A 204 0.41 -14.08 -5.15
N ALA A 205 0.03 -13.84 -3.89
CA ALA A 205 0.60 -14.54 -2.74
C ALA A 205 0.37 -16.05 -2.80
N TRP A 206 -0.85 -16.49 -3.15
CA TRP A 206 -1.18 -17.90 -3.34
C TRP A 206 -0.30 -18.56 -4.40
N GLU A 207 -0.10 -17.89 -5.55
CA GLU A 207 0.78 -18.40 -6.60
C GLU A 207 2.23 -18.51 -6.15
N LEU A 208 2.73 -17.52 -5.39
CA LEU A 208 4.07 -17.58 -4.82
C LEU A 208 4.22 -18.70 -3.78
N TRP A 209 3.20 -18.93 -2.97
CA TRP A 209 3.19 -19.97 -1.94
C TRP A 209 3.29 -21.39 -2.53
N ARG A 210 2.65 -21.59 -3.69
CA ARG A 210 2.63 -22.87 -4.42
C ARG A 210 3.89 -23.17 -5.23
N VAL A 211 4.87 -22.26 -5.28
CA VAL A 211 6.13 -22.53 -5.98
C VAL A 211 6.86 -23.70 -5.31
N GLU A 212 7.10 -24.75 -6.08
CA GLU A 212 7.82 -25.95 -5.63
C GLU A 212 9.35 -25.80 -5.81
N ALA A 213 10.12 -26.60 -5.06
CA ALA A 213 11.54 -26.75 -5.33
C ALA A 213 11.73 -27.39 -6.72
N PRO A 214 12.74 -26.96 -7.51
CA PRO A 214 13.13 -27.72 -8.68
C PRO A 214 13.42 -29.17 -8.28
N ARG A 215 12.72 -30.14 -8.88
CA ARG A 215 13.06 -31.56 -8.70
C ARG A 215 14.48 -31.74 -9.21
N ALA A 216 15.37 -32.26 -8.37
CA ALA A 216 16.70 -32.68 -8.81
C ALA A 216 16.49 -33.69 -9.95
N ARG A 217 16.99 -33.36 -11.14
CA ARG A 217 17.13 -34.31 -12.23
C ARG A 217 18.52 -34.93 -12.13
#